data_AF-C8VY73-F1
#
_entry.id   AF-C8VY73-F1
#
_cell.length_a   1.000
_cell.length_b   1.000
_cell.length_c   1.000
_cell.angle_alpha   90.00
_cell.angle_beta   90.00
_cell.angle_gamma   90.00
#
_symmetry.space_group_name_H-M   'P 1'
#
loop_
_entity.id
_entity.type
_entity.pdbx_description
1 polymer ?
#
loop_
_entity_poly.entity_id
_entity_poly.type
_entity_poly.pdbx_seq_one_letter_code
_entity_poly.pdbx_strand_id
1 'polypeptide(L)' 'MKPCTFCGGKVIEIKQDVKRIISGITIIRKNIKVKKCTSCGQRFYPGGLMLDIAEEAQKLLKRRFDPATG' A
#
# COMPACT_ATOMS: atom_id res chain seq x y z
N MET A 1 -7.98 -1.65 -21.24
CA MET A 1 -7.03 -1.67 -20.09
C MET A 1 -5.69 -1.13 -20.61
N LYS A 2 -5.13 -0.08 -19.99
CA LYS A 2 -3.87 0.53 -20.48
C LYS A 2 -2.70 -0.46 -20.33
N PRO A 3 -1.75 -0.51 -21.29
CA PRO A 3 -0.55 -1.34 -21.18
C PRO A 3 0.36 -0.86 -20.04
N CYS A 4 1.30 -1.70 -19.64
CA CYS A 4 2.28 -1.35 -18.62
C CYS A 4 3.11 -0.17 -19.10
N THR A 5 3.17 0.91 -18.32
CA THR A 5 3.94 2.11 -18.66
C THR A 5 5.45 1.89 -18.70
N PHE A 6 5.94 0.78 -18.13
CA PHE A 6 7.37 0.48 -18.05
C PHE A 6 7.86 -0.46 -19.17
N CYS A 7 7.03 -1.41 -19.61
CA CYS A 7 7.46 -2.44 -20.57
C CYS A 7 6.46 -2.71 -21.69
N GLY A 8 5.34 -1.98 -21.76
CA GLY A 8 4.27 -2.22 -22.74
C GLY A 8 3.44 -3.48 -22.51
N GLY A 9 3.84 -4.35 -21.58
CA GLY A 9 3.18 -5.64 -21.33
C GLY A 9 1.74 -5.55 -20.78
N LYS A 10 1.02 -6.67 -20.83
CA LYS A 10 -0.37 -6.78 -20.38
C LYS A 10 -0.48 -6.60 -18.87
N VAL A 11 -1.34 -5.68 -18.45
CA VAL A 11 -1.68 -5.41 -17.04
C VAL A 11 -2.97 -6.13 -16.71
N ILE A 12 -3.06 -6.78 -15.55
CA ILE A 12 -4.28 -7.41 -15.02
C ILE A 12 -4.60 -6.86 -13.63
N GLU A 13 -5.86 -6.96 -13.20
CA GLU A 13 -6.26 -6.64 -11.82
C GLU A 13 -6.22 -7.91 -10.97
N ILE A 14 -5.59 -7.82 -9.80
CA ILE A 14 -5.54 -8.88 -8.79
C ILE A 14 -5.95 -8.32 -7.44
N LYS A 15 -6.49 -9.16 -6.55
CA LYS A 15 -6.64 -8.82 -5.13
C LYS A 15 -5.40 -9.29 -4.39
N GLN A 16 -4.79 -8.42 -3.59
CA GLN A 16 -3.67 -8.78 -2.73
C GLN A 16 -3.73 -8.03 -1.40
N ASP A 17 -3.16 -8.65 -0.37
CA ASP A 17 -2.94 -7.98 0.90
C ASP A 17 -1.68 -7.11 0.82
N VAL A 18 -1.76 -5.90 1.33
CA VAL A 18 -0.67 -4.93 1.35
C VAL A 18 -0.24 -4.74 2.80
N LYS A 19 0.94 -5.29 3.13
CA LYS A 19 1.59 -5.14 4.43
C LYS A 19 2.70 -4.09 4.33
N ARG A 20 2.70 -3.13 5.25
CA ARG A 20 3.77 -2.14 5.42
C ARG A 20 4.18 -2.05 6.87
N ILE A 21 5.46 -1.77 7.08
CA ILE A 21 6.04 -1.52 8.40
C ILE A 21 6.60 -0.10 8.37
N ILE A 22 6.09 0.77 9.25
CA ILE A 22 6.51 2.17 9.36
C ILE A 22 6.84 2.43 10.83
N SER A 23 8.10 2.76 11.12
CA SER A 23 8.58 3.04 12.49
C SER A 23 8.18 1.96 13.52
N GLY A 24 8.28 0.69 13.11
CA GLY A 24 7.92 -0.47 13.94
C GLY A 24 6.42 -0.79 14.02
N ILE A 25 5.55 0.01 13.42
CA ILE A 25 4.11 -0.25 13.34
C ILE A 25 3.82 -1.03 12.07
N THR A 26 3.14 -2.17 12.21
CA THR A 26 2.68 -2.98 11.07
C THR A 26 1.26 -2.60 10.70
N ILE A 27 1.07 -2.15 9.46
CA ILE A 27 -0.25 -1.85 8.89
C ILE A 27 -0.53 -2.85 7.77
N ILE A 28 -1.71 -3.46 7.83
CA ILE A 28 -2.15 -4.46 6.85
C ILE A 28 -3.47 -3.97 6.24
N ARG A 29 -3.48 -3.84 4.92
CA ARG A 29 -4.68 -3.59 4.13
C ARG A 29 -5.01 -4.85 3.33
N LYS A 30 -6.15 -5.48 3.63
CA LYS A 30 -6.53 -6.75 3.02
C LYS A 30 -7.32 -6.54 1.72
N ASN A 31 -7.26 -7.51 0.82
CA ASN A 31 -8.09 -7.58 -0.39
C ASN A 31 -8.02 -6.33 -1.30
N ILE A 32 -6.87 -5.68 -1.38
CA ILE A 32 -6.70 -4.48 -2.19
C ILE A 32 -6.61 -4.86 -3.67
N LYS A 33 -7.44 -4.22 -4.49
CA LYS A 33 -7.36 -4.32 -5.95
C LYS A 33 -6.09 -3.62 -6.43
N VAL A 34 -5.16 -4.40 -6.94
CA VAL A 34 -3.88 -3.92 -7.45
C VAL A 34 -3.74 -4.36 -8.90
N LYS A 35 -3.28 -3.45 -9.75
CA LYS A 35 -2.96 -3.79 -11.13
C LYS A 35 -1.53 -4.35 -11.18
N LYS A 36 -1.33 -5.50 -11.80
CA LYS A 36 -0.02 -6.15 -11.96
C LYS A 36 0.27 -6.37 -13.44
N CYS A 37 1.46 -5.96 -13.90
CA CYS A 37 1.95 -6.37 -15.20
C CYS A 37 2.33 -7.85 -15.17
N THR A 38 1.79 -8.62 -16.10
CA THR A 38 2.08 -10.06 -16.25
C THR A 38 3.46 -10.32 -16.84
N SER A 39 4.03 -9.36 -17.57
CA SER A 39 5.35 -9.47 -18.21
C SER A 39 6.50 -9.09 -17.28
N CYS A 40 6.48 -7.88 -16.70
CA CYS A 40 7.59 -7.41 -15.84
C CYS A 40 7.29 -7.49 -14.34
N GLY A 41 6.07 -7.88 -13.93
CA GLY A 41 5.70 -7.98 -12.52
C GLY A 41 5.39 -6.65 -11.82
N GLN A 42 5.55 -5.51 -12.50
CA GLN A 42 5.30 -4.19 -11.93
C GLN A 42 3.88 -4.08 -11.35
N ARG A 43 3.76 -3.50 -10.16
CA ARG A 43 2.48 -3.30 -9.47
C ARG A 43 2.09 -1.83 -9.47
N PHE A 44 0.80 -1.57 -9.70
CA PHE A 44 0.20 -0.24 -9.66
C PHE A 44 -0.92 -0.27 -8.62
N TYR A 45 -0.66 0.40 -7.51
CA TYR A 45 -1.58 0.47 -6.38
C TYR A 45 -2.64 1.56 -6.63
N PRO A 46 -3.83 1.42 -6.01
CA PRO A 46 -4.82 2.49 -6.00
C PRO A 46 -4.22 3.81 -5.52
N GLY A 47 -4.68 4.92 -6.10
CA GLY A 47 -4.35 6.25 -5.59
C GLY A 47 -4.78 6.39 -4.13
N GLY A 48 -4.03 7.14 -3.34
CA GLY A 48 -4.31 7.34 -1.91
C GLY A 48 -3.87 6.19 -0.99
N LEU A 49 -3.75 4.94 -1.45
CA LEU A 49 -3.44 3.81 -0.56
C LEU A 49 -2.19 4.02 0.32
N MET A 50 -1.11 4.53 -0.26
CA MET A 50 0.12 4.78 0.51
C MET A 50 -0.01 5.97 1.46
N LEU A 51 -0.81 6.99 1.08
CA LEU A 51 -1.12 8.12 1.95
C LEU A 51 -1.95 7.65 3.14
N ASP A 52 -3.01 6.86 2.91
CA ASP A 52 -3.86 6.30 3.96
C ASP A 52 -3.06 5.46 4.96
N ILE A 53 -2.13 4.64 4.46
CA ILE A 53 -1.23 3.85 5.30
C ILE A 53 -0.31 4.77 6.12
N ALA A 54 0.24 5.82 5.51
CA ALA A 54 1.11 6.77 6.20
C ALA A 54 0.36 7.57 7.28
N GLU A 55 -0.86 8.04 6.99
CA GLU A 55 -1.71 8.75 7.95
C GLU A 55 -2.08 7.87 9.16
N GLU A 56 -2.43 6.60 8.92
CA GLU A 56 -2.69 5.67 10.02
C GLU A 56 -1.43 5.44 10.85
N ALA A 57 -0.26 5.26 10.21
CA ALA A 57 0.99 5.12 10.94
C ALA A 57 1.27 6.35 11.80
N GLN A 58 1.06 7.57 11.29
CA GLN A 58 1.23 8.79 12.07
C GLN A 58 0.26 8.87 13.26
N LYS A 59 -1.02 8.50 13.09
CA LYS A 59 -2.00 8.47 14.18
C LYS A 59 -1.57 7.50 15.29
N LEU A 60 -1.08 6.31 14.91
CA LEU A 60 -0.60 5.30 15.84
C LEU A 60 0.70 5.71 16.52
N LEU A 61 1.63 6.36 15.81
CA LEU A 61 2.85 6.92 16.40
C LEU A 61 2.52 8.00 17.42
N LYS A 62 1.63 8.94 17.09
CA LYS A 62 1.21 9.99 18.03
C LYS A 62 0.67 9.40 19.33
N ARG A 63 -0.20 8.37 19.26
CA ARG A 63 -0.68 7.67 20.44
C ARG A 63 0.41 6.97 21.24
N ARG A 64 1.41 6.40 20.57
CA ARG A 64 2.53 5.70 21.22
C ARG A 64 3.44 6.66 22.00
N PHE A 65 3.55 7.91 21.55
CA PHE A 65 4.44 8.93 22.13
C PHE A 65 3.69 10.04 22.87
N ASP A 66 2.40 9.88 23.14
CA ASP A 66 1.63 10.83 23.95
C ASP A 66 1.86 10.54 25.46
N PRO A 67 2.55 11.43 26.19
CA PRO A 67 2.86 11.24 27.60
C PRO A 67 1.63 11.35 28.53
N ALA A 68 0.45 11.76 28.03
CA ALA A 68 -0.77 11.83 28.84
C ALA A 68 -1.42 10.47 29.13
N THR A 69 -0.86 9.38 28.60
CA THR A 69 -1.38 8.00 28.76
C THR A 69 -0.54 7.11 29.69
N GLY A 70 0.45 7.68 30.40
CA GLY A 70 1.33 6.97 31.33
C GLY A 70 1.30 7.55 32.73
#